data_AF-H1S154-F1
#
_entry.id   AF-H1S154-F1
#
_cell.length_a   1.000
_cell.length_b   1.000
_cell.length_c   1.000
_cell.angle_alpha   90.00
_cell.angle_beta   90.00
_cell.angle_gamma   90.00
#
_symmetry.space_group_name_H-M   'P 1'
#
loop_
_entity.id
_entity.type
_entity.pdbx_description
1 polymer ?
#
loop_
_entity_poly.entity_id
_entity_poly.type
_entity_poly.pdbx_seq_one_letter_code
_entity_poly.pdbx_strand_id
1 'polypeptide(L)'
;MSNPKLEVLTPQNSQLIFIDHQPQMAFGVQSMDRQAMKNNVVGLAKAAKIFNIPTTITTVESESFSGFTYPELLDVFPGQKTLERTSMNS
;
A
#
# COMPACT_ATOMS: atom_id res chain seq x y z
N MET A 1 9.84 2.34 31.82
CA MET A 1 9.78 2.48 30.35
C MET A 1 8.38 2.07 29.91
N SER A 2 7.73 2.83 29.02
CA SER A 2 6.46 2.43 28.40
C SER A 2 6.64 1.12 27.62
N ASN A 3 5.60 0.29 27.56
CA ASN A 3 5.61 -0.86 26.65
C ASN A 3 5.50 -0.31 25.21
N PRO A 4 6.51 -0.51 24.34
CA PRO A 4 6.50 0.07 22.99
C PRO A 4 5.32 -0.42 22.14
N LYS A 5 4.70 -1.55 22.50
CA LYS A 5 3.50 -2.08 21.82
C LYS A 5 2.21 -1.31 22.14
N LEU A 6 2.22 -0.46 23.17
CA LEU A 6 1.05 0.31 23.61
C LEU A 6 1.18 1.80 23.26
N GLU A 7 2.24 2.19 22.56
CA GLU A 7 2.44 3.56 22.13
C GLU A 7 1.50 3.89 20.97
N VAL A 8 1.02 5.13 20.95
CA VAL A 8 0.24 5.65 19.81
C VAL A 8 1.17 5.75 18.59
N LEU A 9 0.63 5.51 17.40
CA LEU A 9 1.39 5.66 16.16
C LEU A 9 1.80 7.10 15.95
N THR A 10 3.08 7.29 15.65
CA THR A 10 3.73 8.52 15.26
C THR A 10 4.49 8.28 13.96
N PRO A 11 4.86 9.33 13.20
CA PRO A 11 5.67 9.12 12.01
C PRO A 11 7.04 8.48 12.28
N GLN A 12 7.56 8.58 13.52
CA GLN A 12 8.87 8.08 13.91
C GLN A 12 8.86 6.63 14.42
N ASN A 13 7.70 6.09 14.80
CA ASN A 13 7.56 4.71 15.30
C ASN A 13 6.71 3.81 14.38
N SER A 14 6.44 4.26 13.15
CA SER A 14 5.59 3.53 12.21
C SER A 14 6.20 3.44 10.81
N GLN A 15 5.73 2.44 10.05
CA GLN A 15 5.98 2.25 8.64
C GLN A 15 4.66 1.88 7.98
N LEU A 16 4.45 2.38 6.76
CA LEU A 16 3.30 2.00 5.94
C LEU A 16 3.71 0.99 4.87
N ILE A 17 2.92 -0.08 4.73
CA ILE A 17 3.16 -1.10 3.72
C ILE A 17 1.86 -1.27 2.92
N PHE A 18 1.89 -0.93 1.64
CA PHE A 18 0.83 -1.23 0.69
C PHE A 18 1.07 -2.60 0.10
N ILE A 19 0.12 -3.52 0.30
CA ILE A 19 0.25 -4.91 -0.14
C ILE A 19 -0.75 -5.16 -1.27
N ASP A 20 -0.22 -5.36 -2.47
CA ASP A 20 -0.91 -5.95 -3.62
C ASP A 20 -2.22 -5.23 -4.00
N HIS A 21 -2.21 -3.89 -3.93
CA HIS A 21 -3.28 -3.05 -4.48
C HIS A 21 -3.23 -3.04 -6.01
N GLN A 22 -3.60 -4.18 -6.59
CA GLN A 22 -3.59 -4.47 -8.01
C GLN A 22 -5.02 -4.79 -8.51
N PRO A 23 -5.35 -4.52 -9.78
CA PRO A 23 -6.71 -4.64 -10.31
C PRO A 23 -7.37 -6.01 -10.08
N GLN A 24 -6.66 -7.13 -10.27
CA GLN A 24 -7.28 -8.44 -10.04
C GLN A 24 -7.49 -8.76 -8.56
N MET A 25 -6.59 -8.30 -7.69
CA MET A 25 -6.76 -8.47 -6.24
C MET A 25 -8.02 -7.76 -5.74
N ALA A 26 -8.32 -6.60 -6.32
CA ALA A 26 -9.52 -5.83 -6.03
C ALA A 26 -10.82 -6.49 -6.53
N PHE A 27 -10.76 -7.40 -7.52
CA PHE A 27 -11.95 -8.02 -8.11
C PHE A 27 -12.68 -8.93 -7.11
N GLY A 28 -11.93 -9.63 -6.25
CA GLY A 28 -12.47 -10.47 -5.18
C GLY A 28 -13.02 -9.70 -3.97
N VAL A 29 -12.76 -8.39 -3.87
CA VAL A 29 -13.17 -7.56 -2.74
C VAL A 29 -14.61 -7.10 -2.93
N GLN A 30 -15.50 -7.53 -2.03
CA GLN A 30 -16.93 -7.20 -2.05
C GLN A 30 -17.39 -6.43 -0.80
N SER A 31 -16.49 -6.17 0.15
CA SER A 31 -16.81 -5.48 1.40
C SER A 31 -16.95 -3.96 1.24
N MET A 32 -16.52 -3.39 0.12
CA MET A 32 -16.63 -1.97 -0.19
C MET A 32 -16.62 -1.71 -1.69
N ASP A 33 -17.09 -0.54 -2.10
CA ASP A 33 -16.95 -0.07 -3.48
C ASP A 33 -15.48 0.07 -3.88
N ARG A 34 -15.15 -0.35 -5.11
CA ARG A 34 -13.77 -0.37 -5.61
C ARG A 34 -13.19 1.02 -5.79
N GLN A 35 -13.99 1.99 -6.22
CA GLN A 35 -13.51 3.36 -6.38
C GLN A 35 -13.26 4.00 -5.01
N ALA A 36 -14.14 3.77 -4.04
CA ALA A 36 -13.92 4.20 -2.65
C ALA A 36 -12.65 3.59 -2.06
N MET A 37 -12.41 2.28 -2.28
CA MET A 37 -11.17 1.61 -1.85
C MET A 37 -9.94 2.27 -2.46
N LYS A 38 -9.91 2.48 -3.78
CA LYS A 38 -8.79 3.14 -4.46
C LYS A 38 -8.56 4.57 -3.92
N ASN A 39 -9.62 5.34 -3.73
CA ASN A 39 -9.53 6.70 -3.19
C ASN A 39 -8.93 6.70 -1.78
N ASN A 40 -9.34 5.75 -0.92
CA ASN A 40 -8.81 5.61 0.43
C ASN A 40 -7.32 5.23 0.43
N VAL A 41 -6.91 4.33 -0.46
CA VAL A 41 -5.50 3.94 -0.65
C VAL A 41 -4.65 5.14 -1.03
N VAL A 42 -5.08 5.92 -2.03
CA VAL A 42 -4.36 7.12 -2.47
C VAL A 42 -4.36 8.20 -1.40
N GLY A 43 -5.46 8.37 -0.66
CA GLY A 43 -5.54 9.29 0.48
C GLY A 43 -4.55 8.94 1.58
N LEU A 44 -4.47 7.66 1.94
CA LEU A 44 -3.52 7.15 2.92
C LEU A 44 -2.06 7.33 2.46
N ALA A 45 -1.79 7.09 1.18
CA ALA A 45 -0.46 7.31 0.58
C ALA A 45 -0.03 8.77 0.67
N LYS A 46 -0.93 9.70 0.34
CA LYS A 46 -0.66 11.14 0.46
C LYS A 46 -0.40 11.55 1.90
N ALA A 47 -1.16 11.00 2.85
CA ALA A 47 -0.91 11.24 4.27
C ALA A 47 0.47 10.74 4.69
N ALA A 48 0.84 9.50 4.34
CA ALA A 48 2.16 8.95 4.63
C ALA A 48 3.30 9.79 4.07
N LYS A 49 3.15 10.29 2.83
CA LYS A 49 4.10 11.23 2.22
C LYS A 49 4.22 12.53 3.01
N ILE A 50 3.10 13.15 3.39
CA ILE A 50 3.09 14.43 4.15
C ILE A 50 3.79 14.27 5.51
N PHE A 51 3.55 13.14 6.19
CA PHE A 51 4.15 12.87 7.50
C PHE A 51 5.56 12.29 7.42
N ASN A 52 6.12 12.07 6.21
CA ASN A 52 7.40 11.41 5.99
C ASN A 52 7.48 10.01 6.61
N ILE A 53 6.37 9.26 6.57
CA ILE A 53 6.33 7.87 7.05
C ILE A 53 7.04 6.99 6.02
N PRO A 54 8.03 6.16 6.43
CA PRO A 54 8.64 5.18 5.56
C PRO A 54 7.56 4.32 4.91
N THR A 55 7.55 4.23 3.58
CA THR A 55 6.49 3.55 2.84
C THR A 55 7.09 2.49 1.92
N THR A 56 6.55 1.28 1.97
CA THR A 56 6.87 0.18 1.05
C THR A 56 5.63 -0.16 0.24
N ILE A 57 5.80 -0.42 -1.06
CA ILE A 57 4.72 -0.89 -1.93
C ILE A 57 5.15 -2.26 -2.46
N THR A 58 4.35 -3.29 -2.20
CA THR A 58 4.55 -4.63 -2.76
C THR A 58 3.53 -4.91 -3.85
N THR A 59 3.95 -5.73 -4.79
CA THR A 59 3.11 -6.26 -5.86
C THR A 59 3.35 -7.76 -6.00
N VAL A 60 2.41 -8.48 -6.59
CA VAL A 60 2.53 -9.91 -6.88
C VAL A 60 2.10 -10.19 -8.31
N GLU A 61 2.87 -10.93 -9.09
CA GLU A 61 2.53 -11.34 -10.46
C GLU A 61 2.07 -10.17 -11.37
N SER A 62 2.76 -9.02 -11.32
CA SER A 62 2.37 -7.79 -12.03
C SER A 62 2.30 -7.94 -13.55
N GLU A 63 3.24 -8.68 -14.13
CA GLU A 63 3.33 -8.92 -15.58
C GLU A 63 2.40 -10.04 -16.07
N SER A 64 1.68 -10.69 -15.15
CA SER A 64 0.86 -11.87 -15.42
C SER A 64 -0.57 -11.63 -14.92
N PHE A 65 -0.99 -12.35 -13.89
CA PHE A 65 -2.38 -12.38 -13.44
C PHE A 65 -2.84 -11.07 -12.82
N SER A 66 -2.03 -10.47 -11.93
CA SER A 66 -2.54 -9.43 -11.03
C SER A 66 -2.68 -8.05 -11.70
N GLY A 67 -1.85 -7.78 -12.71
CA GLY A 67 -1.69 -6.48 -13.34
C GLY A 67 -0.88 -5.50 -12.48
N PHE A 68 -0.42 -4.39 -13.05
CA PHE A 68 0.32 -3.37 -12.31
C PHE A 68 -0.55 -2.67 -11.24
N THR A 69 0.09 -2.21 -10.16
CA THR A 69 -0.59 -1.43 -9.12
C THR A 69 -1.15 -0.11 -9.66
N TYR A 70 -2.01 0.56 -8.88
CA TYR A 70 -2.67 1.79 -9.30
C TYR A 70 -1.64 2.89 -9.64
N PRO A 71 -1.69 3.47 -10.86
CA PRO A 71 -0.77 4.56 -11.22
C PRO A 71 -0.90 5.75 -10.27
N GLU A 72 -2.13 6.02 -9.77
CA GLU A 72 -2.36 7.10 -8.81
C GLU A 72 -1.66 6.88 -7.46
N LEU A 73 -1.37 5.64 -7.08
CA LEU A 73 -0.55 5.33 -5.91
C LEU A 73 0.94 5.58 -6.20
N LEU A 74 1.42 5.18 -7.38
CA LEU A 74 2.82 5.39 -7.79
C LEU A 74 3.15 6.88 -7.97
N ASP A 75 2.19 7.68 -8.46
CA ASP A 75 2.34 9.13 -8.62
C ASP A 75 2.57 9.85 -7.29
N VAL A 76 2.13 9.27 -6.17
CA VAL A 76 2.44 9.81 -4.84
C VAL A 76 3.94 9.64 -4.54
N PHE A 77 4.56 8.57 -5.00
CA PHE A 77 5.97 8.22 -4.73
C PHE A 77 6.78 8.08 -6.02
N PRO A 78 7.02 9.18 -6.75
CA PRO A 78 7.65 9.11 -8.08
C PRO A 78 9.05 8.49 -8.01
N GLY A 79 9.30 7.50 -8.87
CA GLY A 79 10.58 6.78 -8.93
C GLY A 79 10.80 5.73 -7.84
N GLN A 80 9.84 5.55 -6.91
CA GLN A 80 9.91 4.49 -5.93
C GLN A 80 9.67 3.13 -6.60
N LYS A 81 10.62 2.21 -6.42
CA LYS A 81 10.47 0.84 -6.92
C LYS A 81 9.45 0.08 -6.06
N THR A 82 8.55 -0.65 -6.71
CA THR A 82 7.73 -1.65 -6.04
C THR A 82 8.56 -2.89 -5.75
N LEU A 83 8.23 -3.58 -4.65
CA LEU A 83 8.77 -4.90 -4.33
C LEU A 83 7.88 -5.96 -4.98
N GLU A 84 8.32 -6.46 -6.13
CA GLU A 84 7.64 -7.55 -6.82
C GLU A 84 7.87 -8.88 -6.09
N ARG A 85 6.78 -9.61 -5.81
CA ARG A 85 6.77 -10.90 -5.11
C ARG A 85 6.26 -11.99 -6.05
N THR A 86 6.77 -13.21 -5.87
CA THR A 86 6.38 -14.40 -6.66
C THR A 86 5.26 -15.22 -6.01
N SER A 87 4.93 -14.96 -4.74
CA SER A 87 3.79 -15.58 -4.06
C SER A 87 3.06 -14.58 -3.17
N MET A 88 1.76 -14.78 -2.99
CA MET A 88 0.92 -13.93 -2.14
C MET A 88 1.27 -14.07 -0.65
N ASN A 89 1.48 -15.32 -0.21
CA ASN A 89 1.90 -15.67 1.14
C ASN A 89 3.18 -16.52 1.03
N SER A 90 4.20 -16.14 1.78
CA SER A 90 5.43 -16.90 2.01
C SER A 90 5.53 -17.16 3.51
#